data_AF-A0A534K0C4-F1
#
_entry.id   AF-A0A534K0C4-F1
#
_cell.length_a   1.000
_cell.length_b   1.000
_cell.length_c   1.000
_cell.angle_alpha   90.00
_cell.angle_beta   90.00
_cell.angle_gamma   90.00
#
_symmetry.space_group_name_H-M   'P 1'
#
loop_
_entity.id
_entity.type
_entity.pdbx_description
1 polymer ?
#
loop_
_entity_poly.entity_id
_entity_poly.type
_entity_poly.pdbx_seq_one_letter_code
_entity_poly.pdbx_strand_id
1 'polypeptide(L)'
;EYWIPAVWRLTGRIPMVFVGNKSDLVADRVWAEEYLYFLSQKYTCPGILTSAKTGDHVEPAFKALGEQILRAAGHSVKRIDLVTPPQEPVDRLIRVTDKIMTDFCYYMGGVETGMPIVKRQLGLAGLDVRAPTSDAIRDLIERLAVVERDFKGADEIASNRERRLGWLEGAEW
;
A
#
# COMPACT_ATOMS: atom_id res chain seq x y z
N GLU A 1 -29.82 -19.57 27.35
CA GLU A 1 -30.20 -20.25 26.09
C GLU A 1 -29.38 -19.67 24.95
N TYR A 2 -28.72 -20.49 24.14
CA TYR A 2 -27.73 -20.03 23.15
C TYR A 2 -28.29 -20.23 21.75
N TRP A 3 -28.63 -19.14 21.06
CA TRP A 3 -29.28 -19.15 19.75
C TRP A 3 -28.49 -19.91 18.68
N ILE A 4 -27.16 -19.84 18.72
CA ILE A 4 -26.31 -20.39 17.67
C ILE A 4 -26.37 -21.94 17.59
N PRO A 5 -26.12 -22.72 18.66
CA PRO A 5 -26.34 -24.15 18.65
C PRO A 5 -27.78 -24.54 18.27
N ALA A 6 -28.78 -23.75 18.67
CA ALA A 6 -30.16 -24.04 18.34
C ALA A 6 -30.44 -23.92 16.83
N VAL A 7 -29.97 -22.84 16.21
CA VAL A 7 -30.08 -22.62 14.75
C VAL A 7 -29.29 -23.68 13.99
N TRP A 8 -28.04 -23.95 14.40
CA TRP A 8 -27.19 -24.93 13.72
C TRP A 8 -27.73 -26.36 13.76
N ARG A 9 -28.49 -26.73 14.78
CA ARG A 9 -29.18 -28.04 14.81
C ARG A 9 -30.24 -28.16 13.71
N LEU A 10 -30.85 -27.06 13.30
CA LEU A 10 -31.92 -27.04 12.29
C LEU A 10 -31.38 -26.85 10.88
N THR A 11 -30.40 -25.97 10.71
CA THR A 11 -29.94 -25.52 9.38
C THR A 11 -28.52 -25.99 9.02
N GLY A 12 -27.81 -26.63 9.95
CA GLY A 12 -26.36 -26.76 9.86
C GLY A 12 -25.63 -25.43 10.04
N ARG A 13 -24.33 -25.40 9.73
CA ARG A 13 -23.54 -24.16 9.77
C ARG A 13 -23.95 -23.24 8.62
N ILE A 14 -24.30 -22.01 8.98
CA ILE A 14 -24.69 -20.96 8.03
C ILE A 14 -23.68 -19.80 8.10
N PRO A 15 -23.51 -19.03 7.00
CA PRO A 15 -22.78 -17.77 7.02
C PRO A 15 -23.32 -16.85 8.10
N MET A 16 -22.44 -16.30 8.93
CA MET A 16 -22.83 -15.42 10.04
C MET A 16 -21.78 -14.36 10.35
N VAL A 17 -22.22 -13.27 10.97
CA VAL A 17 -21.39 -12.19 11.51
C VAL A 17 -22.00 -11.80 12.87
N PHE A 18 -21.16 -11.59 13.89
CA PHE A 18 -21.59 -10.98 15.14
C PHE A 18 -21.62 -9.47 15.01
N VAL A 19 -22.70 -8.86 15.47
CA VAL A 19 -22.89 -7.41 15.44
C VAL A 19 -23.15 -6.92 16.84
N GLY A 20 -22.16 -6.23 17.43
CA GLY A 20 -22.35 -5.50 18.68
C GLY A 20 -22.98 -4.14 18.39
N ASN A 21 -24.30 -4.11 18.27
CA ASN A 21 -25.03 -2.89 17.92
C ASN A 21 -25.15 -1.92 19.10
N LYS A 22 -25.46 -0.65 18.80
CA LYS A 22 -25.62 0.47 19.75
C LYS A 22 -24.30 0.89 20.43
N SER A 23 -23.19 0.80 19.70
CA SER A 23 -21.86 1.26 20.17
C SER A 23 -21.82 2.75 20.52
N ASP A 24 -22.83 3.54 20.13
CA ASP A 24 -23.01 4.94 20.48
C ASP A 24 -23.44 5.17 21.94
N LEU A 25 -23.98 4.16 22.62
CA LEU A 25 -24.48 4.31 24.01
C LEU A 25 -23.36 4.24 25.06
N VAL A 26 -22.17 3.79 24.68
CA VAL A 26 -21.05 3.59 25.60
C VAL A 26 -19.84 4.39 25.13
N ALA A 27 -19.23 5.12 26.07
CA ALA A 27 -18.00 5.85 25.82
C ALA A 27 -16.78 4.92 25.78
N ASP A 28 -16.77 3.91 26.66
CA ASP A 28 -15.76 2.86 26.70
C ASP A 28 -16.29 1.60 26.00
N ARG A 29 -15.56 1.14 24.98
CA ARG A 29 -15.90 0.00 24.14
C ARG A 29 -15.03 -1.23 24.43
N VAL A 30 -14.00 -1.12 25.27
CA VAL A 30 -12.96 -2.16 25.44
C VAL A 30 -13.56 -3.51 25.79
N TRP A 31 -14.45 -3.55 26.79
CA TRP A 31 -15.10 -4.80 27.18
C TRP A 31 -15.96 -5.41 26.07
N ALA A 32 -16.67 -4.57 25.31
CA ALA A 32 -17.50 -5.02 24.20
C ALA A 32 -16.65 -5.59 23.05
N GLU A 33 -15.49 -4.97 22.78
CA GLU A 33 -14.51 -5.45 21.81
C GLU A 33 -13.90 -6.79 22.23
N GLU A 34 -13.50 -6.92 23.49
CA GLU A 34 -12.96 -8.18 24.03
C GLU A 34 -13.98 -9.31 23.97
N TYR A 35 -15.23 -9.04 24.37
CA TYR A 35 -16.28 -10.04 24.34
C TYR A 35 -16.65 -10.45 22.91
N LEU A 36 -16.74 -9.48 22.01
CA LEU A 36 -16.98 -9.71 20.59
C LEU A 36 -15.83 -10.49 19.94
N TYR A 37 -14.58 -10.19 20.30
CA TYR A 37 -13.41 -10.94 19.89
C TYR A 37 -13.49 -12.39 20.35
N PHE A 38 -13.79 -12.63 21.63
CA PHE A 38 -13.99 -13.98 22.16
C PHE A 38 -15.06 -14.76 21.36
N LEU A 39 -16.21 -14.14 21.07
CA LEU A 39 -17.26 -14.76 20.25
C LEU A 39 -16.80 -15.03 18.82
N SER A 40 -16.07 -14.09 18.21
CA SER A 40 -15.54 -14.22 16.85
C SER A 40 -14.63 -15.44 16.70
N GLN A 41 -13.77 -15.67 17.71
CA GLN A 41 -12.86 -16.81 17.74
C GLN A 41 -13.63 -18.11 17.98
N LYS A 42 -14.54 -18.12 18.96
CA LYS A 42 -15.32 -19.30 19.34
C LYS A 42 -16.15 -19.88 18.20
N TYR A 43 -16.73 -19.02 17.36
CA TYR A 43 -17.59 -19.44 16.24
C TYR A 43 -16.93 -19.28 14.88
N THR A 44 -15.67 -18.83 14.84
CA THR A 44 -14.90 -18.61 13.61
C THR A 44 -15.67 -17.76 12.61
N CYS A 45 -16.19 -16.62 13.08
CA CYS A 45 -16.97 -15.70 12.26
C CYS A 45 -16.62 -14.25 12.62
N PRO A 46 -16.74 -13.29 11.68
CA PRO A 46 -16.40 -11.89 11.95
C PRO A 46 -17.27 -11.29 13.06
N GLY A 47 -16.69 -10.42 13.87
CA GLY A 47 -17.40 -9.62 14.86
C GLY A 47 -17.15 -8.14 14.63
N ILE A 48 -18.22 -7.33 14.53
CA ILE A 48 -18.12 -5.89 14.27
C ILE A 48 -19.01 -5.12 15.26
N LEU A 49 -18.46 -4.10 15.92
CA LEU A 49 -19.26 -3.14 16.68
C LEU A 49 -19.92 -2.16 15.72
N THR A 50 -21.19 -1.85 15.94
CA THR A 50 -21.96 -0.96 15.04
C THR A 50 -22.90 -0.04 15.81
N SER A 51 -23.36 1.02 15.14
CA SER A 51 -24.47 1.84 15.61
C SER A 51 -25.42 2.13 14.46
N ALA A 52 -26.58 1.46 14.47
CA ALA A 52 -27.66 1.75 13.53
C ALA A 52 -28.19 3.20 13.63
N LYS A 53 -27.98 3.88 14.76
CA LYS A 53 -28.39 5.27 14.97
C LYS A 53 -27.47 6.26 14.24
N THR A 54 -26.16 6.00 14.24
CA THR A 54 -25.16 6.91 13.66
C THR A 54 -24.67 6.44 12.28
N GLY A 55 -24.95 5.19 11.91
CA GLY A 55 -24.37 4.53 10.73
C GLY A 55 -23.00 3.91 11.00
N ASP A 56 -22.44 4.04 12.22
CA ASP A 56 -21.10 3.53 12.55
C ASP A 56 -20.99 2.04 12.21
N HIS A 57 -20.10 1.71 11.28
CA HIS A 57 -19.75 0.35 10.84
C HIS A 57 -20.91 -0.56 10.36
N VAL A 58 -22.08 0.00 10.01
CA VAL A 58 -23.23 -0.78 9.51
C VAL A 58 -22.93 -1.40 8.15
N GLU A 59 -22.44 -0.61 7.18
CA GLU A 59 -22.09 -1.09 5.84
C GLU A 59 -20.96 -2.14 5.87
N PRO A 60 -19.86 -1.95 6.63
CA PRO A 60 -18.87 -3.00 6.86
C PRO A 60 -19.47 -4.31 7.38
N ALA A 61 -20.45 -4.26 8.29
CA ALA A 61 -21.08 -5.46 8.83
C ALA A 61 -21.89 -6.23 7.78
N PHE A 62 -22.70 -5.52 6.97
CA PHE A 62 -23.42 -6.14 5.86
C PHE A 62 -22.49 -6.66 4.77
N LYS A 63 -21.42 -5.91 4.44
CA LYS A 63 -20.39 -6.36 3.51
C LYS A 63 -19.74 -7.65 3.98
N ALA A 64 -19.33 -7.73 5.25
CA ALA A 64 -18.73 -8.93 5.83
C ALA A 64 -19.68 -10.13 5.73
N LEU A 65 -20.98 -9.94 5.97
CA LEU A 65 -21.98 -11.00 5.80
C LEU A 65 -22.08 -11.45 4.33
N GLY A 66 -22.13 -10.50 3.39
CA GLY A 66 -22.13 -10.81 1.96
C GLY A 66 -20.91 -11.62 1.53
N GLU A 67 -19.73 -11.26 2.02
CA GLU A 67 -18.49 -12.02 1.78
C GLU A 67 -18.58 -13.45 2.35
N GLN A 68 -19.16 -13.64 3.53
CA GLN A 68 -19.38 -14.98 4.11
C GLN A 68 -20.35 -15.82 3.26
N ILE A 69 -21.42 -15.22 2.75
CA ILE A 69 -22.39 -15.88 1.87
C ILE A 69 -21.73 -16.33 0.57
N LEU A 70 -20.96 -15.44 -0.08
CA LEU A 70 -20.25 -15.77 -1.31
C LEU A 70 -19.23 -16.89 -1.12
N ARG A 71 -18.46 -16.86 -0.03
CA ARG A 71 -17.50 -17.92 0.33
C ARG A 71 -18.20 -19.26 0.54
N ALA A 72 -19.33 -19.28 1.25
CA ALA A 72 -20.10 -20.50 1.48
C ALA A 72 -20.73 -21.06 0.19
N ALA A 73 -21.07 -20.19 -0.77
CA ALA A 73 -21.54 -20.59 -2.09
C ALA A 73 -20.40 -21.07 -3.04
N GLY A 74 -19.15 -21.11 -2.57
CA GLY A 74 -18.00 -21.54 -3.38
C GLY A 74 -17.47 -20.47 -4.34
N HIS A 75 -17.95 -19.23 -4.23
CA HIS A 75 -17.42 -18.12 -5.02
C HIS A 75 -16.17 -17.55 -4.34
N SER A 76 -15.08 -17.43 -5.09
CA SER A 76 -13.93 -16.67 -4.63
C SER A 76 -14.28 -15.18 -4.66
N VAL A 77 -14.42 -14.59 -3.47
CA VAL A 77 -14.42 -13.13 -3.35
C VAL A 77 -13.02 -12.66 -3.71
N LYS A 78 -12.80 -12.33 -4.98
CA LYS A 78 -11.65 -11.52 -5.35
C LYS A 78 -11.85 -10.19 -4.64
N ARG A 79 -11.03 -9.91 -3.62
CA ARG A 79 -10.72 -8.52 -3.32
C ARG A 79 -10.05 -8.02 -4.60
N ILE A 80 -10.85 -7.38 -5.44
CA ILE A 80 -10.32 -6.23 -6.14
C ILE A 80 -10.00 -5.33 -4.97
N ASP A 81 -8.72 -5.31 -4.57
CA ASP A 81 -8.27 -4.22 -3.74
C ASP A 81 -8.74 -3.00 -4.50
N LEU A 82 -9.74 -2.30 -3.94
CA LEU A 82 -9.89 -0.90 -4.23
C LEU A 82 -8.60 -0.32 -3.68
N VAL A 83 -7.52 -0.46 -4.46
CA VAL A 83 -6.40 0.45 -4.45
C VAL A 83 -7.13 1.77 -4.45
N THR A 84 -7.11 2.45 -3.31
CA THR A 84 -7.40 3.88 -3.23
C THR A 84 -6.87 4.43 -4.53
N PRO A 85 -7.74 4.92 -5.45
CA PRO A 85 -7.34 5.19 -6.84
C PRO A 85 -5.98 5.85 -6.73
N PRO A 86 -4.92 5.25 -7.33
CA PRO A 86 -3.55 5.67 -7.07
C PRO A 86 -3.59 7.18 -7.12
N GLN A 87 -3.25 7.81 -5.98
CA GLN A 87 -3.12 9.27 -5.89
C GLN A 87 -2.48 9.68 -7.20
N GLU A 88 -3.18 10.54 -7.96
CA GLU A 88 -2.94 10.93 -9.35
C GLU A 88 -1.59 10.41 -9.87
N PRO A 89 -1.55 9.61 -10.94
CA PRO A 89 -0.38 8.80 -11.29
C PRO A 89 0.87 9.62 -11.06
N VAL A 90 1.59 9.36 -9.95
CA VAL A 90 2.88 10.00 -9.69
C VAL A 90 3.65 9.72 -10.96
N ASP A 91 3.87 10.79 -11.74
CA ASP A 91 4.25 10.70 -13.15
C ASP A 91 5.38 9.68 -13.23
N ARG A 92 5.31 8.76 -14.19
CA ARG A 92 6.32 7.71 -14.35
C ARG A 92 7.73 8.30 -14.26
N LEU A 93 7.90 9.51 -14.79
CA LEU A 93 9.14 10.26 -14.74
C LEU A 93 9.54 10.71 -13.32
N ILE A 94 8.59 11.07 -12.44
CA ILE A 94 8.84 11.36 -11.02
C ILE A 94 9.35 10.10 -10.31
N ARG A 95 8.68 8.96 -10.53
CA ARG A 95 9.11 7.68 -9.93
C ARG A 95 10.50 7.25 -10.40
N VAL A 96 10.79 7.41 -11.68
CA VAL A 96 12.11 7.11 -12.25
C VAL A 96 13.16 8.05 -11.65
N THR A 97 12.84 9.34 -11.50
CA THR A 97 13.75 10.32 -10.88
C THR A 97 14.07 9.92 -9.44
N ASP A 98 13.07 9.61 -8.62
CA ASP A 98 13.27 9.18 -7.23
C ASP A 98 14.10 7.88 -7.13
N LYS A 99 13.87 6.93 -8.05
CA LYS A 99 14.63 5.66 -8.12
C LYS A 99 16.11 5.91 -8.44
N ILE A 100 16.40 6.81 -9.39
CA ILE A 100 17.78 7.21 -9.74
C ILE A 100 18.47 7.89 -8.56
N MET A 101 17.77 8.80 -7.87
CA MET A 101 18.31 9.50 -6.71
C MET A 101 18.65 8.52 -5.57
N THR A 102 17.76 7.56 -5.32
CA THR A 102 17.95 6.53 -4.28
C THR A 102 19.11 5.59 -4.62
N ASP A 103 19.20 5.12 -5.87
CA ASP A 103 20.31 4.28 -6.36
C ASP A 103 21.66 4.99 -6.17
N PHE A 104 21.77 6.25 -6.61
CA PHE A 104 23.00 7.00 -6.46
C PHE A 104 23.37 7.21 -4.98
N CYS A 105 22.42 7.59 -4.13
CA CYS A 105 22.68 7.79 -2.70
C CYS A 105 23.14 6.51 -2.00
N TYR A 106 22.56 5.36 -2.36
CA TYR A 106 22.98 4.07 -1.81
C TYR A 106 24.46 3.79 -2.07
N TYR A 107 24.91 4.02 -3.32
CA TYR A 107 26.30 3.79 -3.69
C TYR A 107 27.29 4.85 -3.19
N MET A 108 26.81 6.05 -2.83
CA MET A 108 27.65 7.13 -2.28
C MET A 108 27.79 7.08 -0.75
N GLY A 109 27.36 5.99 -0.10
CA GLY A 109 27.46 5.83 1.36
C GLY A 109 26.23 6.34 2.13
N GLY A 110 25.09 6.48 1.46
CA GLY A 110 23.81 6.83 2.07
C GLY A 110 23.27 8.21 1.65
N VAL A 111 22.05 8.48 2.12
CA VAL A 111 21.29 9.70 1.76
C VAL A 111 22.01 10.98 2.22
N GLU A 112 22.67 10.97 3.37
CA GLU A 112 23.35 12.15 3.91
C GLU A 112 24.51 12.64 3.02
N THR A 113 25.28 11.70 2.44
CA THR A 113 26.44 11.99 1.61
C THR A 113 26.06 12.20 0.14
N GLY A 114 25.12 11.42 -0.38
CA GLY A 114 24.71 11.47 -1.78
C GLY A 114 23.77 12.64 -2.12
N MET A 115 22.87 13.02 -1.21
CA MET A 115 21.81 13.99 -1.49
C MET A 115 22.31 15.41 -1.83
N PRO A 116 23.37 15.96 -1.22
CA PRO A 116 23.93 17.26 -1.62
C PRO A 116 24.44 17.26 -3.06
N ILE A 117 25.06 16.16 -3.48
CA ILE A 117 25.59 15.98 -4.83
C ILE A 117 24.44 15.87 -5.83
N VAL A 118 23.44 15.03 -5.53
CA VAL A 118 22.24 14.87 -6.36
C VAL A 118 21.48 16.18 -6.53
N LYS A 119 21.24 16.93 -5.44
CA LYS A 119 20.59 18.26 -5.49
C LYS A 119 21.34 19.24 -6.39
N ARG A 120 22.67 19.23 -6.33
CA ARG A 120 23.50 20.06 -7.21
C ARG A 120 23.34 19.64 -8.68
N GLN A 121 23.34 18.35 -8.98
CA GLN A 121 23.18 17.86 -10.36
C GLN A 121 21.76 18.09 -10.90
N LEU A 122 20.73 17.97 -10.06
CA LEU A 122 19.35 18.31 -10.43
C LEU A 122 19.22 19.78 -10.85
N GLY A 123 19.81 20.69 -10.08
CA GLY A 123 19.84 22.11 -10.43
C GLY A 123 20.60 22.41 -11.73
N LEU A 124 21.69 21.68 -11.99
CA LEU A 124 22.48 21.82 -13.23
C LEU A 124 21.79 21.20 -14.45
N ALA A 125 21.02 20.15 -14.26
CA ALA A 125 20.19 19.52 -15.31
C ALA A 125 18.89 20.29 -15.58
N GLY A 126 18.57 21.31 -14.77
CA GLY A 126 17.30 22.03 -14.86
C GLY A 126 16.08 21.14 -14.58
N LEU A 127 16.26 20.03 -13.85
CA LEU A 127 15.20 19.06 -13.60
C LEU A 127 14.32 19.54 -12.43
N ASP A 128 13.06 19.85 -12.72
CA ASP A 128 12.04 19.97 -11.67
C ASP A 128 11.57 18.57 -11.26
N VAL A 129 11.84 18.19 -10.01
CA VAL A 129 11.46 16.89 -9.44
C VAL A 129 9.94 16.69 -9.44
N ARG A 130 9.16 17.78 -9.44
CA ARG A 130 7.69 17.72 -9.45
C ARG A 130 7.10 17.70 -10.86
N ALA A 131 7.91 18.01 -11.88
CA ALA A 131 7.51 17.97 -13.29
C ALA A 131 8.70 17.56 -14.19
N PRO A 132 9.25 16.34 -14.02
CA PRO A 132 10.44 15.92 -14.72
C PRO A 132 10.14 15.63 -16.20
N THR A 133 11.10 15.94 -17.08
CA THR A 133 11.05 15.61 -18.51
C THR A 133 12.06 14.53 -18.85
N SER A 134 11.77 13.70 -19.85
CA SER A 134 12.67 12.61 -20.26
C SER A 134 14.07 13.10 -20.64
N ASP A 135 14.17 14.27 -21.26
CA ASP A 135 15.45 14.86 -21.66
C ASP A 135 16.25 15.34 -20.44
N ALA A 136 15.59 15.95 -19.45
CA ALA A 136 16.25 16.39 -18.22
C ALA A 136 16.67 15.21 -17.33
N ILE A 137 15.91 14.10 -17.31
CA ILE A 137 16.33 12.86 -16.63
C ILE A 137 17.54 12.25 -17.33
N ARG A 138 17.57 12.25 -18.66
CA ARG A 138 18.73 11.77 -19.42
C ARG A 138 19.98 12.60 -19.10
N ASP A 139 19.86 13.93 -19.08
CA ASP A 139 20.96 14.82 -18.70
C ASP A 139 21.42 14.59 -17.26
N LEU A 140 20.50 14.35 -16.32
CA LEU A 140 20.82 13.96 -14.95
C LEU A 140 21.66 12.67 -14.90
N ILE A 141 21.29 11.64 -15.66
CA ILE A 141 22.01 10.36 -15.69
C ILE A 141 23.44 10.56 -16.19
N GLU A 142 23.65 11.35 -17.26
CA GLU A 142 24.99 11.64 -17.78
C GLU A 142 25.84 12.42 -16.76
N ARG A 143 25.24 13.40 -16.08
CA ARG A 143 25.94 14.17 -15.04
C ARG A 143 26.32 13.33 -13.83
N LEU A 144 25.42 12.44 -13.39
CA LEU A 144 25.74 11.50 -12.33
C LEU A 144 26.87 10.56 -12.73
N ALA A 145 26.89 10.07 -13.98
CA ALA A 145 27.99 9.26 -14.49
C ALA A 145 29.33 10.01 -14.48
N VAL A 146 29.34 11.31 -14.80
CA VAL A 146 30.55 12.16 -14.67
C VAL A 146 31.03 12.24 -13.22
N VAL A 147 30.12 12.43 -12.27
CA VAL A 147 30.47 12.47 -10.84
C VAL A 147 30.98 11.11 -10.35
N GLU A 148 30.41 10.01 -10.82
CA GLU A 148 30.87 8.66 -10.46
C GLU A 148 32.30 8.36 -10.93
N ARG A 149 32.84 9.09 -11.93
CA ARG A 149 34.25 8.93 -12.39
C ARG A 149 35.28 9.22 -11.31
N ASP A 150 34.94 10.07 -10.35
CA ASP A 150 35.83 10.43 -9.26
C ASP A 150 35.91 9.33 -8.18
N PHE A 151 34.98 8.36 -8.21
CA PHE A 151 34.81 7.37 -7.14
C PHE A 151 34.70 5.91 -7.61
N LYS A 152 34.41 5.63 -8.90
CA LYS A 152 34.13 4.28 -9.43
C LYS A 152 34.93 3.95 -10.69
N GLY A 153 35.07 2.66 -10.97
CA GLY A 153 35.67 2.13 -12.20
C GLY A 153 34.78 2.33 -13.44
N ALA A 154 35.41 2.38 -14.62
CA ALA A 154 34.72 2.62 -15.89
C ALA A 154 33.58 1.62 -16.18
N ASP A 155 33.76 0.35 -15.81
CA ASP A 155 32.78 -0.72 -16.03
C ASP A 155 31.54 -0.55 -15.13
N GLU A 156 31.73 -0.12 -13.88
CA GLU A 156 30.62 0.14 -12.95
C GLU A 156 29.81 1.37 -13.37
N ILE A 157 30.47 2.39 -13.90
CA ILE A 157 29.80 3.60 -14.41
C ILE A 157 28.93 3.25 -15.62
N ALA A 158 29.46 2.46 -16.56
CA ALA A 158 28.71 2.01 -17.73
C ALA A 158 27.47 1.21 -17.33
N SER A 159 27.61 0.25 -16.40
CA SER A 159 26.51 -0.57 -15.90
C SER A 159 25.45 0.26 -15.16
N ASN A 160 25.86 1.23 -14.32
CA ASN A 160 24.92 2.12 -13.62
C ASN A 160 24.16 3.02 -14.59
N ARG A 161 24.86 3.55 -15.61
CA ARG A 161 24.26 4.38 -16.66
C ARG A 161 23.23 3.61 -17.47
N GLU A 162 23.58 2.41 -17.94
CA GLU A 162 22.68 1.54 -18.72
C GLU A 162 21.43 1.14 -17.92
N ARG A 163 21.61 0.76 -16.64
CA ARG A 163 20.51 0.43 -15.73
C ARG A 163 19.55 1.61 -15.53
N ARG A 164 20.07 2.82 -15.29
CA ARG A 164 19.26 4.04 -15.09
C ARG A 164 18.54 4.47 -16.37
N LEU A 165 19.16 4.29 -17.54
CA LEU A 165 18.51 4.51 -18.84
C LEU A 165 17.38 3.50 -19.08
N GLY A 166 17.56 2.24 -18.70
CA GLY A 166 16.51 1.22 -18.76
C GLY A 166 15.25 1.61 -17.97
N TRP A 167 15.41 2.23 -16.79
CA TRP A 167 14.27 2.74 -16.01
C TRP A 167 13.52 3.88 -16.72
N LEU A 168 14.25 4.76 -17.42
CA LEU A 168 13.67 5.83 -18.24
C LEU A 168 12.93 5.30 -19.47
N GLU A 169 13.37 4.18 -20.05
CA GLU A 169 12.77 3.54 -21.22
C GLU A 169 11.63 2.57 -20.87
N GLY A 170 11.53 2.17 -19.60
CA GLY A 170 10.41 1.39 -19.09
C GLY A 170 10.66 -0.11 -19.09
N ALA A 171 11.93 -0.50 -19.19
CA ALA A 171 12.35 -1.85 -18.83
C ALA A 171 11.92 -2.11 -17.37
N GLU A 172 11.29 -3.27 -17.15
CA GLU A 172 10.58 -3.65 -15.94
C GLU A 172 11.40 -3.52 -14.64
N TRP A 173 10.63 -3.53 -13.55
CA TRP A 173 10.98 -3.14 -12.18
C TRP A 173 11.79 -4.17 -11.44
#